data_AF-C5C2Z1-F1
#
_entry.id   AF-C5C2Z1-F1
#
_cell.length_a   1.000
_cell.length_b   1.000
_cell.length_c   1.000
_cell.angle_alpha   90.00
_cell.angle_beta   90.00
_cell.angle_gamma   90.00
#
_symmetry.space_group_name_H-M   'P 1'
#
loop_
_entity.id
_entity.type
_entity.pdbx_description
1 polymer ?
#
loop_
_entity_poly.entity_id
_entity_poly.type
_entity_poly.pdbx_seq_one_letter_code
_entity_poly.pdbx_strand_id
1 'polypeptide(L)'
;MTGMDIERQQQQQMDAARALHAAVQSHDFAEATIEWSQAGAQHSGRAHVHTRDGGVVRIDVPDGAVTALGQLRREMAEPEKGTWLSTTLTLARDGRTSITFNYDERPYWNSPGPTMAQAPAGEPIPTDEQWDADLRYYPREPSLVPPWLRDSVATPGAASRALRTRLDASGYPPSGVILLGEKPETPPVEGAMEVRQTGPHRFAAGTRDYGVFEQYFEGTTEKQACDWLWDYLVRPVAPATVVPAHDLQQRAAGYQHAYAGVYAQLQQMGQGATVTTLQPGVALDRLGAIDGVYLFPWGTPYENRSLPPSAVTGDARLYQFVTAVPLHVEAEIVPPWFGRPGGALRFRIAQNGTGVRQLVQNGTLLEVRVQG
;
A
#
# COMPACT_ATOMS: atom_id res chain seq x y z
N MET A 1 -35.47 -11.37 12.78
CA MET A 1 -36.18 -11.45 11.49
C MET A 1 -37.67 -11.46 11.77
N THR A 2 -38.42 -10.48 11.28
CA THR A 2 -39.87 -10.35 11.45
C THR A 2 -40.62 -11.11 10.35
N GLY A 3 -41.91 -11.39 10.52
CA GLY A 3 -42.72 -12.03 9.47
C GLY A 3 -42.75 -11.24 8.15
N MET A 4 -42.77 -9.91 8.25
CA MET A 4 -42.71 -8.99 7.11
C MET A 4 -41.35 -9.01 6.38
N ASP A 5 -40.26 -9.42 7.06
CA ASP A 5 -38.96 -9.60 6.40
C ASP A 5 -38.95 -10.86 5.54
N ILE A 6 -39.56 -11.95 6.03
CA ILE A 6 -39.68 -13.22 5.30
C ILE A 6 -40.54 -13.03 4.04
N GLU A 7 -41.66 -12.34 4.14
CA GLU A 7 -42.54 -12.05 2.99
C GLU A 7 -41.82 -11.23 1.91
N ARG A 8 -41.06 -10.20 2.31
CA ARG A 8 -40.25 -9.41 1.36
C ARG A 8 -39.20 -10.26 0.67
N GLN A 9 -38.45 -11.06 1.42
CA GLN A 9 -37.45 -11.96 0.84
C GLN A 9 -38.06 -12.98 -0.14
N GLN A 10 -39.22 -13.57 0.19
CA GLN A 10 -39.94 -14.48 -0.70
C GLN A 10 -40.42 -13.76 -1.97
N GLN A 11 -40.91 -12.52 -1.84
CA GLN A 11 -41.32 -11.72 -2.98
C GLN A 11 -40.15 -11.46 -3.95
N GLN A 12 -38.97 -11.10 -3.44
CA GLN A 12 -37.79 -10.90 -4.30
C GLN A 12 -37.36 -12.19 -5.02
N GLN A 13 -37.43 -13.35 -4.34
CA GLN A 13 -37.13 -14.63 -4.98
C GLN A 13 -38.11 -14.94 -6.12
N MET A 14 -39.41 -14.68 -5.90
CA MET A 14 -40.44 -14.87 -6.92
C MET A 14 -40.27 -13.92 -8.11
N ASP A 15 -39.89 -12.67 -7.86
CA ASP A 15 -39.67 -11.68 -8.92
C ASP A 15 -38.45 -12.03 -9.78
N ALA A 16 -37.36 -12.50 -9.16
CA ALA A 16 -36.21 -13.02 -9.90
C ALA A 16 -36.57 -14.24 -10.77
N ALA A 17 -37.32 -15.20 -10.22
CA ALA A 17 -37.78 -16.37 -10.95
C ALA A 17 -38.73 -16.03 -12.10
N ARG A 18 -39.64 -15.07 -11.89
CA ARG A 18 -40.56 -14.60 -12.93
C ARG A 18 -39.81 -13.93 -14.09
N ALA A 19 -38.81 -13.11 -13.77
CA ALA A 19 -37.96 -12.47 -14.78
C ALA A 19 -37.17 -13.51 -15.59
N LEU A 20 -36.61 -14.53 -14.93
CA LEU A 20 -35.95 -15.63 -15.61
C LEU A 20 -36.92 -16.42 -16.50
N HIS A 21 -38.09 -16.78 -15.96
CA HIS A 21 -39.11 -17.49 -16.71
C HIS A 21 -39.50 -16.75 -17.99
N ALA A 22 -39.76 -15.45 -17.90
CA ALA A 22 -40.09 -14.60 -19.05
C ALA A 22 -38.99 -14.62 -20.13
N ALA A 23 -37.71 -14.59 -19.72
CA ALA A 23 -36.58 -14.60 -20.65
C ALA A 23 -36.40 -15.94 -21.38
N VAL A 24 -36.84 -17.06 -20.78
CA VAL A 24 -36.64 -18.41 -21.33
C VAL A 24 -37.85 -18.98 -22.06
N GLN A 25 -39.01 -18.29 -22.07
CA GLN A 25 -40.24 -18.80 -22.71
C GLN A 25 -40.09 -19.10 -24.21
N SER A 26 -39.17 -18.41 -24.89
CA SER A 26 -38.87 -18.62 -26.31
C SER A 26 -37.92 -19.80 -26.58
N HIS A 27 -37.42 -20.46 -25.54
CA HIS A 27 -36.45 -21.56 -25.63
C HIS A 27 -37.13 -22.91 -25.32
N ASP A 28 -36.68 -24.00 -25.94
CA ASP A 28 -37.09 -25.37 -25.56
C ASP A 28 -36.28 -25.86 -24.35
N PHE A 29 -36.46 -25.17 -23.22
CA PHE A 29 -35.67 -25.40 -22.01
C PHE A 29 -36.20 -26.58 -21.19
N ALA A 30 -35.28 -27.35 -20.62
CA ALA A 30 -35.52 -28.28 -19.53
C ALA A 30 -35.33 -27.57 -18.18
N GLU A 31 -34.30 -26.73 -18.08
CA GLU A 31 -33.93 -25.99 -16.88
C GLU A 31 -33.27 -24.66 -17.27
N ALA A 32 -33.43 -23.63 -16.44
CA ALA A 32 -32.69 -22.39 -16.58
C ALA A 32 -32.06 -22.01 -15.24
N THR A 33 -30.85 -21.45 -15.27
CA THR A 33 -30.09 -21.06 -14.08
C THR A 33 -29.64 -19.60 -14.18
N ILE A 34 -29.65 -18.91 -13.04
CA ILE A 34 -28.94 -17.65 -12.82
C ILE A 34 -27.96 -17.87 -11.68
N GLU A 35 -26.68 -17.65 -11.94
CA GLU A 35 -25.66 -17.48 -10.92
C GLU A 35 -25.35 -15.99 -10.77
N TRP A 36 -25.45 -15.47 -9.55
CA TRP A 36 -25.29 -14.05 -9.24
C TRP A 36 -24.35 -13.84 -8.07
N SER A 37 -23.51 -12.81 -8.16
CA SER A 37 -22.60 -12.40 -7.09
C SER A 37 -22.44 -10.88 -7.05
N GLN A 38 -22.22 -10.33 -5.86
CA GLN A 38 -22.05 -8.90 -5.64
C GLN A 38 -20.98 -8.65 -4.59
N ALA A 39 -20.06 -7.73 -4.88
CA ALA A 39 -19.00 -7.28 -3.99
C ALA A 39 -19.01 -5.73 -3.94
N GLY A 40 -19.41 -5.19 -2.79
CA GLY A 40 -19.65 -3.76 -2.63
C GLY A 40 -20.75 -3.27 -3.58
N ALA A 41 -20.43 -2.24 -4.37
CA ALA A 41 -21.37 -1.66 -5.35
C ALA A 41 -21.37 -2.39 -6.71
N GLN A 42 -20.38 -3.26 -6.98
CA GLN A 42 -20.23 -3.97 -8.24
C GLN A 42 -20.88 -5.35 -8.16
N HIS A 43 -21.38 -5.86 -9.27
CA HIS A 43 -21.98 -7.19 -9.36
C HIS A 43 -21.61 -7.89 -10.66
N SER A 44 -21.81 -9.20 -10.69
CA SER A 44 -21.74 -10.01 -11.90
C SER A 44 -22.83 -11.09 -11.86
N GLY A 45 -23.33 -11.43 -13.04
CA GLY A 45 -24.33 -12.46 -13.22
C GLY A 45 -24.09 -13.29 -14.47
N ARG A 46 -24.50 -14.55 -14.43
CA ARG A 46 -24.43 -15.49 -15.54
C ARG A 46 -25.76 -16.23 -15.61
N ALA A 47 -26.39 -16.26 -16.78
CA ALA A 47 -27.62 -17.01 -16.98
C ALA A 47 -27.43 -18.06 -18.09
N HIS A 48 -27.91 -19.27 -17.83
CA HIS A 48 -27.84 -20.37 -18.78
C HIS A 48 -29.19 -21.05 -18.92
N VAL A 49 -29.49 -21.50 -20.13
CA VAL A 49 -30.64 -22.31 -20.49
C VAL A 49 -30.13 -23.68 -20.89
N HIS A 50 -30.53 -24.70 -20.14
CA HIS A 50 -30.29 -26.09 -20.47
C HIS A 50 -31.45 -26.58 -21.34
N THR A 51 -31.18 -26.86 -22.60
CA THR A 51 -32.20 -27.28 -23.57
C THR A 51 -32.52 -28.77 -23.40
N ARG A 52 -33.70 -29.18 -23.87
CA ARG A 52 -34.15 -30.58 -23.71
C ARG A 52 -33.33 -31.61 -24.48
N ASP A 53 -32.61 -31.18 -25.50
CA ASP A 53 -31.67 -32.00 -26.28
C ASP A 53 -30.26 -32.04 -25.67
N GLY A 54 -30.06 -31.45 -24.49
CA GLY A 54 -28.80 -31.48 -23.75
C GLY A 54 -27.83 -30.33 -24.06
N GLY A 55 -28.25 -29.37 -24.89
CA GLY A 55 -27.50 -28.14 -25.14
C GLY A 55 -27.50 -27.18 -23.94
N VAL A 56 -26.53 -26.25 -23.94
CA VAL A 56 -26.46 -25.15 -22.97
C VAL A 56 -26.30 -23.84 -23.74
N VAL A 57 -27.25 -22.92 -23.54
CA VAL A 57 -27.26 -21.61 -24.17
C VAL A 57 -27.08 -20.55 -23.11
N ARG A 58 -26.08 -19.68 -23.26
CA ARG A 58 -25.91 -18.52 -22.40
C ARG A 58 -26.87 -17.41 -22.83
N ILE A 59 -27.58 -16.84 -21.87
CA ILE A 59 -28.45 -15.68 -22.07
C ILE A 59 -28.00 -14.52 -21.17
N ASP A 60 -28.45 -13.32 -21.48
CA ASP A 60 -28.28 -12.18 -20.59
C ASP A 60 -29.10 -12.38 -19.31
N VAL A 61 -28.57 -11.90 -18.19
CA VAL A 61 -29.31 -11.91 -16.92
C VAL A 61 -30.41 -10.85 -17.01
N PRO A 62 -31.70 -11.21 -16.84
CA PRO A 62 -32.78 -10.23 -16.98
C PRO A 62 -32.69 -9.10 -15.96
N ASP A 63 -32.93 -7.86 -16.36
CA ASP A 63 -32.87 -6.67 -15.48
C ASP A 63 -33.77 -6.78 -14.24
N GLY A 64 -34.93 -7.42 -14.40
CA GLY A 64 -35.84 -7.73 -13.28
C GLY A 64 -35.20 -8.67 -12.26
N ALA A 65 -34.43 -9.67 -12.71
CA ALA A 65 -33.69 -10.56 -11.83
C ALA A 65 -32.50 -9.85 -11.18
N VAL A 66 -31.76 -9.00 -11.90
CA VAL A 66 -30.70 -8.15 -11.34
C VAL A 66 -31.23 -7.30 -10.19
N THR A 67 -32.35 -6.62 -10.42
CA THR A 67 -32.99 -5.74 -9.44
C THR A 67 -33.42 -6.52 -8.20
N ALA A 68 -34.12 -7.65 -8.41
CA ALA A 68 -34.64 -8.48 -7.34
C ALA A 68 -33.53 -9.13 -6.50
N LEU A 69 -32.49 -9.68 -7.13
CA LEU A 69 -31.37 -10.32 -6.43
C LEU A 69 -30.54 -9.31 -5.64
N GLY A 70 -30.33 -8.10 -6.16
CA GLY A 70 -29.68 -7.01 -5.43
C GLY A 70 -30.50 -6.53 -4.22
N GLN A 71 -31.83 -6.51 -4.32
CA GLN A 71 -32.72 -6.22 -3.18
C GLN A 71 -32.69 -7.35 -2.15
N LEU A 72 -32.84 -8.59 -2.60
CA LEU A 72 -32.78 -9.78 -1.75
C LEU A 72 -31.49 -9.83 -0.93
N ARG A 73 -30.35 -9.50 -1.54
CA ARG A 73 -29.05 -9.46 -0.85
C ARG A 73 -29.05 -8.49 0.34
N ARG A 74 -29.61 -7.29 0.14
CA ARG A 74 -29.72 -6.26 1.18
C ARG A 74 -30.68 -6.69 2.30
N GLU A 75 -31.81 -7.28 1.94
CA GLU A 75 -32.84 -7.71 2.89
C GLU A 75 -32.44 -8.96 3.70
N MET A 76 -31.54 -9.78 3.16
CA MET A 76 -30.97 -10.94 3.86
C MET A 76 -29.72 -10.62 4.67
N ALA A 77 -29.27 -9.36 4.71
CA ALA A 77 -28.14 -8.96 5.53
C ALA A 77 -28.49 -8.96 7.01
N GLU A 78 -27.69 -9.64 7.82
CA GLU A 78 -27.78 -9.61 9.28
C GLU A 78 -26.60 -8.81 9.88
N PRO A 79 -26.79 -7.98 10.92
CA PRO A 79 -25.77 -7.06 11.43
C PRO A 79 -24.41 -7.69 11.80
N GLU A 80 -24.38 -8.97 12.15
CA GLU A 80 -23.18 -9.69 12.62
C GLU A 80 -22.84 -10.91 11.74
N LYS A 81 -23.74 -11.36 10.86
CA LYS A 81 -23.47 -12.47 9.93
C LYS A 81 -23.20 -12.01 8.50
N GLY A 82 -23.41 -10.72 8.23
CA GLY A 82 -23.36 -10.13 6.91
C GLY A 82 -24.44 -10.69 5.99
N THR A 83 -24.14 -10.77 4.70
CA THR A 83 -25.00 -11.36 3.67
C THR A 83 -24.21 -12.34 2.80
N TRP A 84 -24.88 -13.09 1.94
CA TRP A 84 -24.27 -14.07 1.04
C TRP A 84 -23.34 -13.43 -0.01
N LEU A 85 -22.37 -14.21 -0.49
CA LEU A 85 -21.35 -13.83 -1.49
C LEU A 85 -21.82 -14.09 -2.92
N SER A 86 -22.53 -15.20 -3.12
CA SER A 86 -23.18 -15.54 -4.37
C SER A 86 -24.46 -16.35 -4.14
N THR A 87 -25.30 -16.44 -5.15
CA THR A 87 -26.51 -17.25 -5.15
C THR A 87 -26.73 -17.89 -6.50
N THR A 88 -27.32 -19.09 -6.51
CA THR A 88 -27.77 -19.77 -7.72
C THR A 88 -29.28 -19.98 -7.66
N LEU A 89 -29.99 -19.36 -8.58
CA LEU A 89 -31.42 -19.56 -8.82
C LEU A 89 -31.59 -20.56 -9.96
N THR A 90 -32.37 -21.60 -9.75
CA THR A 90 -32.71 -22.62 -10.74
C THR A 90 -34.22 -22.62 -10.98
N LEU A 91 -34.62 -22.65 -12.24
CA LEU A 91 -36.01 -22.73 -12.70
C LEU A 91 -36.17 -23.99 -13.56
N ALA A 92 -36.97 -24.93 -13.09
CA ALA A 92 -37.39 -26.08 -13.86
C ALA A 92 -38.53 -25.72 -14.81
N ARG A 93 -38.68 -26.48 -15.90
CA ARG A 93 -39.74 -26.29 -16.90
C ARG A 93 -41.18 -26.33 -16.32
N ASP A 94 -41.40 -27.11 -15.27
CA ASP A 94 -42.70 -27.19 -14.60
C ASP A 94 -42.99 -26.00 -13.67
N GLY A 95 -42.11 -25.00 -13.65
CA GLY A 95 -42.23 -23.79 -12.85
C GLY A 95 -41.68 -23.93 -11.43
N ARG A 96 -41.17 -25.11 -11.03
CA ARG A 96 -40.49 -25.25 -9.73
C ARG A 96 -39.20 -24.44 -9.72
N THR A 97 -38.98 -23.73 -8.62
CA THR A 97 -37.82 -22.88 -8.41
C THR A 97 -37.05 -23.33 -7.18
N SER A 98 -35.73 -23.30 -7.25
CA SER A 98 -34.85 -23.42 -6.09
C SER A 98 -33.82 -22.32 -6.10
N ILE A 99 -33.47 -21.80 -4.93
CA ILE A 99 -32.39 -20.82 -4.77
C ILE A 99 -31.45 -21.29 -3.66
N THR A 100 -30.15 -21.24 -3.92
CA THR A 100 -29.11 -21.57 -2.96
C THR A 100 -28.22 -20.37 -2.72
N PHE A 101 -27.75 -20.21 -1.48
CA PHE A 101 -26.90 -19.09 -1.08
C PHE A 101 -25.55 -19.62 -0.64
N ASN A 102 -24.50 -18.98 -1.13
CA ASN A 102 -23.13 -19.27 -0.77
C ASN A 102 -22.59 -18.17 0.13
N TYR A 103 -22.16 -18.54 1.33
CA TYR A 103 -21.58 -17.62 2.32
C TYR A 103 -20.06 -17.77 2.44
N ASP A 104 -19.48 -18.84 1.90
CA ASP A 104 -18.13 -19.29 2.24
C ASP A 104 -17.20 -19.40 1.03
N GLU A 105 -17.67 -19.98 -0.06
CA GLU A 105 -16.85 -20.23 -1.25
C GLU A 105 -16.57 -18.94 -2.01
N ARG A 106 -15.34 -18.78 -2.51
CA ARG A 106 -14.96 -17.57 -3.25
C ARG A 106 -15.60 -17.53 -4.64
N PRO A 107 -16.39 -16.49 -4.98
CA PRO A 107 -16.86 -16.28 -6.34
C PRO A 107 -15.80 -15.58 -7.19
N TYR A 108 -15.53 -16.12 -8.38
CA TYR A 108 -14.67 -15.55 -9.41
C TYR A 108 -15.51 -15.15 -10.64
N TRP A 109 -15.83 -13.87 -10.77
CA TRP A 109 -16.56 -13.30 -11.90
C TRP A 109 -15.82 -13.50 -13.22
N ASN A 110 -14.49 -13.53 -13.19
CA ASN A 110 -13.62 -13.85 -14.31
C ASN A 110 -13.23 -15.35 -14.38
N SER A 111 -13.99 -16.23 -13.73
CA SER A 111 -13.84 -17.69 -13.87
C SER A 111 -13.91 -18.10 -15.36
N PRO A 112 -12.99 -18.98 -15.83
CA PRO A 112 -13.00 -19.47 -17.20
C PRO A 112 -14.09 -20.54 -17.44
N GLY A 113 -14.66 -21.11 -16.38
CA GLY A 113 -15.70 -22.13 -16.44
C GLY A 113 -17.11 -21.56 -16.59
N PRO A 114 -18.14 -22.42 -16.66
CA PRO A 114 -19.53 -22.00 -16.74
C PRO A 114 -20.02 -21.33 -15.44
N THR A 115 -19.46 -21.72 -14.29
CA THR A 115 -19.78 -21.15 -12.97
C THR A 115 -18.69 -20.21 -12.47
N MET A 116 -18.98 -19.42 -11.44
CA MET A 116 -18.01 -18.56 -10.75
C MET A 116 -17.13 -19.32 -9.75
N ALA A 117 -17.11 -20.66 -9.75
CA ALA A 117 -16.39 -21.44 -8.75
C ALA A 117 -14.90 -21.68 -9.07
N GLN A 118 -14.50 -21.56 -10.34
CA GLN A 118 -13.13 -21.85 -10.76
C GLN A 118 -12.25 -20.60 -10.69
N ALA A 119 -11.14 -20.70 -9.95
CA ALA A 119 -10.15 -19.64 -9.89
C ALA A 119 -9.53 -19.36 -11.28
N PRO A 120 -9.36 -18.09 -11.67
CA PRO A 120 -8.67 -17.71 -12.90
C PRO A 120 -7.15 -17.90 -12.75
N ALA A 121 -6.42 -17.92 -13.87
CA ALA A 121 -4.96 -17.93 -13.86
C ALA A 121 -4.35 -16.56 -13.49
N GLY A 122 -5.10 -15.47 -13.70
CA GLY A 122 -4.69 -14.10 -13.38
C GLY A 122 -5.30 -13.61 -12.06
N GLU A 123 -5.26 -12.29 -11.84
CA GLU A 123 -5.87 -11.66 -10.68
C GLU A 123 -7.38 -11.99 -10.60
N PRO A 124 -7.88 -12.48 -9.45
CA PRO A 124 -9.29 -12.78 -9.29
C PRO A 124 -10.13 -11.50 -9.31
N ILE A 125 -11.25 -11.54 -10.03
CA ILE A 125 -12.29 -10.50 -9.97
C ILE A 125 -13.53 -11.16 -9.34
N PRO A 126 -14.10 -10.62 -8.24
CA PRO A 126 -13.63 -9.46 -7.51
C PRO A 126 -12.28 -9.72 -6.82
N THR A 127 -11.49 -8.66 -6.68
CA THR A 127 -10.25 -8.71 -5.90
C THR A 127 -10.58 -8.86 -4.42
N ASP A 128 -9.58 -9.23 -3.62
CA ASP A 128 -9.75 -9.35 -2.17
C ASP A 128 -10.13 -8.00 -1.55
N GLU A 129 -9.64 -6.89 -2.08
CA GLU A 129 -10.00 -5.53 -1.65
C GLU A 129 -11.46 -5.19 -1.96
N GLN A 130 -12.02 -5.72 -3.05
CA GLN A 130 -13.45 -5.56 -3.35
C GLN A 130 -14.31 -6.38 -2.38
N TRP A 131 -13.85 -7.56 -1.98
CA TRP A 131 -14.50 -8.35 -0.95
C TRP A 131 -14.36 -7.75 0.46
N ASP A 132 -13.21 -7.19 0.80
CA ASP A 132 -13.01 -6.42 2.04
C ASP A 132 -13.90 -5.17 2.04
N ALA A 133 -14.05 -4.51 0.89
CA ALA A 133 -15.00 -3.42 0.74
C ALA A 133 -16.44 -3.84 0.99
N ASP A 134 -16.82 -5.03 0.54
CA ASP A 134 -18.14 -5.58 0.80
C ASP A 134 -18.39 -5.81 2.30
N LEU A 135 -17.39 -6.30 3.05
CA LEU A 135 -17.47 -6.48 4.51
C LEU A 135 -17.72 -5.15 5.26
N ARG A 136 -17.34 -4.00 4.70
CA ARG A 136 -17.67 -2.70 5.30
C ARG A 136 -19.16 -2.35 5.18
N TYR A 137 -19.83 -2.86 4.15
CA TYR A 137 -21.28 -2.68 3.97
C TYR A 137 -22.08 -3.78 4.67
N TYR A 138 -21.55 -5.00 4.71
CA TYR A 138 -22.18 -6.18 5.29
C TYR A 138 -21.21 -6.87 6.27
N PRO A 139 -21.02 -6.27 7.46
CA PRO A 139 -20.06 -6.76 8.44
C PRO A 139 -20.38 -8.18 8.88
N ARG A 140 -19.31 -8.95 9.10
CA ARG A 140 -19.37 -10.31 9.62
C ARG A 140 -18.50 -10.41 10.87
N GLU A 141 -18.97 -11.18 11.84
CA GLU A 141 -18.14 -11.59 12.97
C GLU A 141 -16.86 -12.28 12.46
N PRO A 142 -15.71 -12.10 13.12
CA PRO A 142 -14.43 -12.63 12.63
C PRO A 142 -14.43 -14.15 12.35
N SER A 143 -15.21 -14.93 13.10
CA SER A 143 -15.36 -16.37 12.91
C SER A 143 -16.17 -16.75 11.66
N LEU A 144 -17.02 -15.84 11.16
CA LEU A 144 -17.88 -16.01 9.98
C LEU A 144 -17.27 -15.39 8.70
N VAL A 145 -16.11 -14.74 8.80
CA VAL A 145 -15.32 -14.34 7.63
C VAL A 145 -14.66 -15.58 7.04
N PRO A 146 -14.87 -15.90 5.75
CA PRO A 146 -14.27 -17.08 5.12
C PRO A 146 -12.73 -17.04 5.17
N PRO A 147 -12.03 -18.18 5.31
CA PRO A 147 -10.57 -18.21 5.45
C PRO A 147 -9.82 -17.46 4.34
N TRP A 148 -10.25 -17.62 3.08
CA TRP A 148 -9.62 -16.94 1.93
C TRP A 148 -9.69 -15.40 2.01
N LEU A 149 -10.69 -14.85 2.70
CA LEU A 149 -10.83 -13.40 2.89
C LEU A 149 -10.18 -12.96 4.19
N ARG A 150 -10.28 -13.76 5.24
CA ARG A 150 -9.67 -13.52 6.56
C ARG A 150 -8.15 -13.46 6.48
N ASP A 151 -7.57 -14.37 5.70
CA ASP A 151 -6.12 -14.50 5.52
C ASP A 151 -5.61 -13.60 4.37
N SER A 152 -6.49 -12.79 3.79
CA SER A 152 -6.12 -11.88 2.73
C SER A 152 -5.27 -10.72 3.24
N VAL A 153 -4.28 -10.34 2.43
CA VAL A 153 -3.51 -9.10 2.62
C VAL A 153 -4.30 -7.83 2.29
N ALA A 154 -5.52 -7.96 1.74
CA ALA A 154 -6.40 -6.83 1.48
C ALA A 154 -7.08 -6.25 2.73
N THR A 155 -7.17 -7.03 3.81
CA THR A 155 -7.74 -6.53 5.07
C THR A 155 -6.84 -5.45 5.67
N PRO A 156 -7.38 -4.34 6.21
CA PRO A 156 -6.59 -3.28 6.79
C PRO A 156 -5.55 -3.77 7.82
N GLY A 157 -4.30 -3.37 7.63
CA GLY A 157 -3.13 -3.76 8.40
C GLY A 157 -2.55 -5.14 8.08
N ALA A 158 -3.21 -5.96 7.26
CA ALA A 158 -2.74 -7.32 6.97
C ALA A 158 -1.47 -7.33 6.12
N ALA A 159 -1.40 -6.51 5.07
CA ALA A 159 -0.19 -6.33 4.29
C ALA A 159 0.97 -5.79 5.14
N SER A 160 0.71 -4.83 6.03
CA SER A 160 1.70 -4.30 6.96
C SER A 160 2.22 -5.37 7.92
N ARG A 161 1.34 -6.18 8.53
CA ARG A 161 1.77 -7.30 9.40
C ARG A 161 2.61 -8.32 8.65
N ALA A 162 2.21 -8.68 7.43
CA ALA A 162 2.97 -9.61 6.59
C ALA A 162 4.36 -9.04 6.24
N LEU A 163 4.44 -7.74 5.91
CA LEU A 163 5.70 -7.07 5.66
C LEU A 163 6.57 -7.01 6.93
N ARG A 164 6.01 -6.73 8.11
CA ARG A 164 6.73 -6.76 9.38
C ARG A 164 7.40 -8.11 9.61
N THR A 165 6.65 -9.21 9.51
CA THR A 165 7.21 -10.57 9.67
C THR A 165 8.39 -10.81 8.73
N ARG A 166 8.29 -10.32 7.49
CA ARG A 166 9.36 -10.47 6.49
C ARG A 166 10.60 -9.62 6.80
N LEU A 167 10.40 -8.38 7.26
CA LEU A 167 11.47 -7.48 7.69
C LEU A 167 12.22 -8.07 8.89
N ASP A 168 11.49 -8.58 9.88
CA ASP A 168 12.06 -9.20 11.08
C ASP A 168 12.88 -10.44 10.72
N ALA A 169 12.35 -11.31 9.84
CA ALA A 169 13.06 -12.49 9.33
C ALA A 169 14.34 -12.13 8.55
N SER A 170 14.40 -10.93 7.97
CA SER A 170 15.56 -10.42 7.23
C SER A 170 16.53 -9.60 8.10
N GLY A 171 16.21 -9.42 9.39
CA GLY A 171 17.03 -8.66 10.33
C GLY A 171 16.99 -7.13 10.14
N TYR A 172 15.94 -6.59 9.51
CA TYR A 172 15.77 -5.14 9.45
C TYR A 172 15.44 -4.58 10.84
N PRO A 173 16.07 -3.47 11.27
CA PRO A 173 15.82 -2.89 12.58
C PRO A 173 14.38 -2.35 12.68
N PRO A 174 13.64 -2.65 13.77
CA PRO A 174 12.28 -2.15 13.96
C PRO A 174 12.18 -0.61 13.94
N SER A 175 13.21 0.09 14.40
CA SER A 175 13.25 1.56 14.40
C SER A 175 13.43 2.17 13.01
N GLY A 176 13.82 1.38 12.00
CA GLY A 176 14.07 1.81 10.62
C GLY A 176 12.87 1.76 9.69
N VAL A 177 11.77 1.13 10.11
CA VAL A 177 10.53 1.03 9.32
C VAL A 177 9.31 1.15 10.22
N ILE A 178 8.34 1.97 9.84
CA ILE A 178 7.05 2.16 10.52
C ILE A 178 5.95 1.72 9.56
N LEU A 179 5.14 0.73 9.93
CA LEU A 179 4.05 0.25 9.08
C LEU A 179 2.69 0.69 9.61
N LEU A 180 1.67 0.57 8.75
CA LEU A 180 0.33 1.03 9.07
C LEU A 180 -0.23 0.27 10.28
N GLY A 181 -0.72 1.01 11.28
CA GLY A 181 -1.29 0.45 12.52
C GLY A 181 -0.25 0.12 13.59
N GLU A 182 1.04 0.24 13.31
CA GLU A 182 2.08 0.05 14.33
C GLU A 182 2.18 1.25 15.27
N LYS A 183 2.46 0.97 16.55
CA LYS A 183 2.82 1.95 17.57
C LYS A 183 4.21 1.58 18.09
N PRO A 184 5.28 2.14 17.51
CA PRO A 184 6.63 1.74 17.88
C PRO A 184 6.91 2.10 19.35
N GLU A 185 7.52 1.16 20.09
CA GLU A 185 7.87 1.37 21.51
C GLU A 185 9.02 2.37 21.68
N THR A 186 9.90 2.45 20.68
CA THR A 186 10.99 3.41 20.61
C THR A 186 10.77 4.40 19.47
N PRO A 187 11.23 5.65 19.60
CA PRO A 187 11.16 6.60 18.49
C PRO A 187 11.89 6.06 17.25
N PRO A 188 11.31 6.20 16.05
CA PRO A 188 11.98 5.82 14.82
C PRO A 188 13.26 6.62 14.62
N VAL A 189 14.23 6.04 13.92
CA VAL A 189 15.46 6.76 13.54
C VAL A 189 15.15 7.79 12.47
N GLU A 190 15.94 8.88 12.42
CA GLU A 190 15.78 9.86 11.34
C GLU A 190 16.04 9.22 9.98
N GLY A 191 15.08 9.37 9.07
CA GLY A 191 15.07 8.71 7.76
C GLY A 191 14.47 7.30 7.79
N ALA A 192 13.78 6.88 8.85
CA ALA A 192 13.04 5.63 8.86
C ALA A 192 12.00 5.60 7.74
N MET A 193 11.84 4.45 7.07
CA MET A 193 10.79 4.27 6.08
C MET A 193 9.42 4.17 6.75
N GLU A 194 8.37 4.62 6.08
CA GLU A 194 7.01 4.59 6.60
C GLU A 194 6.01 4.20 5.50
N VAL A 195 5.10 3.29 5.84
CA VAL A 195 3.84 3.07 5.09
C VAL A 195 2.71 3.70 5.88
N ARG A 196 1.90 4.54 5.20
CA ARG A 196 0.76 5.19 5.83
C ARG A 196 -0.43 5.31 4.89
N GLN A 197 -1.62 5.41 5.48
CA GLN A 197 -2.82 5.78 4.77
C GLN A 197 -2.94 7.31 4.71
N THR A 198 -3.12 7.86 3.51
CA THR A 198 -3.22 9.32 3.26
C THR A 198 -4.63 9.75 2.85
N GLY A 199 -5.52 8.79 2.56
CA GLY A 199 -6.93 9.02 2.29
C GLY A 199 -7.72 7.73 2.14
N PRO A 200 -9.03 7.81 1.87
CA PRO A 200 -9.82 6.64 1.48
C PRO A 200 -9.21 6.00 0.23
N HIS A 201 -8.80 4.73 0.32
CA HIS A 201 -8.11 4.02 -0.77
C HIS A 201 -6.85 4.70 -1.30
N ARG A 202 -6.13 5.45 -0.45
CA ARG A 202 -4.86 6.06 -0.80
C ARG A 202 -3.82 5.74 0.25
N PHE A 203 -2.75 5.09 -0.18
CA PHE A 203 -1.64 4.65 0.64
C PHE A 203 -0.35 5.22 0.09
N ALA A 204 0.55 5.63 0.97
CA ALA A 204 1.84 6.17 0.60
C ALA A 204 2.94 5.38 1.28
N ALA A 205 4.07 5.24 0.58
CA ALA A 205 5.33 4.81 1.17
C ALA A 205 6.38 5.90 0.95
N GLY A 206 7.23 6.12 1.95
CA GLY A 206 8.19 7.22 1.94
C GLY A 206 9.11 7.15 3.15
N THR A 207 9.90 8.19 3.35
CA THR A 207 10.75 8.30 4.54
C THR A 207 10.21 9.34 5.51
N ARG A 208 10.40 9.12 6.81
CA ARG A 208 10.19 10.13 7.84
C ARG A 208 11.54 10.70 8.24
N ASP A 209 11.77 11.96 7.93
CA ASP A 209 13.03 12.64 8.17
C ASP A 209 12.79 14.04 8.74
N TYR A 210 13.39 14.33 9.89
CA TYR A 210 13.20 15.55 10.67
C TYR A 210 11.73 15.89 10.93
N GLY A 211 10.95 14.86 11.27
CA GLY A 211 9.52 14.96 11.57
C GLY A 211 8.60 15.11 10.35
N VAL A 212 9.16 15.24 9.15
CA VAL A 212 8.43 15.37 7.88
C VAL A 212 8.33 14.00 7.20
N PHE A 213 7.16 13.69 6.64
CA PHE A 213 6.99 12.52 5.78
C PHE A 213 7.22 12.93 4.33
N GLU A 214 8.26 12.36 3.72
CA GLU A 214 8.67 12.59 2.34
C GLU A 214 8.17 11.40 1.49
N GLN A 215 7.13 11.65 0.69
CA GLN A 215 6.47 10.61 -0.11
C GLN A 215 7.33 10.19 -1.30
N TYR A 216 7.59 8.88 -1.43
CA TYR A 216 8.31 8.29 -2.57
C TYR A 216 7.37 7.52 -3.51
N PHE A 217 6.28 7.00 -2.96
CA PHE A 217 5.32 6.19 -3.68
C PHE A 217 3.89 6.49 -3.21
N GLU A 218 2.94 6.35 -4.13
CA GLU A 218 1.52 6.37 -3.87
C GLU A 218 0.85 5.19 -4.57
N GLY A 219 -0.04 4.52 -3.84
CA GLY A 219 -0.83 3.40 -4.32
C GLY A 219 -2.27 3.48 -3.83
N THR A 220 -3.10 2.63 -4.41
CA THR A 220 -4.53 2.53 -4.09
C THR A 220 -4.83 1.50 -3.01
N THR A 221 -3.88 0.61 -2.72
CA THR A 221 -4.01 -0.44 -1.70
C THR A 221 -2.83 -0.44 -0.75
N GLU A 222 -3.05 -0.91 0.48
CA GLU A 222 -1.98 -1.09 1.47
C GLU A 222 -0.92 -2.07 0.96
N LYS A 223 -1.35 -3.12 0.27
CA LYS A 223 -0.48 -4.13 -0.33
C LYS A 223 0.48 -3.51 -1.34
N GLN A 224 0.01 -2.64 -2.23
CA GLN A 224 0.86 -1.93 -3.21
C GLN A 224 1.96 -1.12 -2.51
N ALA A 225 1.63 -0.41 -1.43
CA ALA A 225 2.61 0.36 -0.67
C ALA A 225 3.63 -0.54 0.06
N CYS A 226 3.17 -1.66 0.62
CA CYS A 226 4.04 -2.64 1.30
C CYS A 226 4.97 -3.38 0.33
N ASP A 227 4.44 -3.83 -0.82
CA ASP A 227 5.24 -4.48 -1.87
C ASP A 227 6.29 -3.52 -2.41
N TRP A 228 5.90 -2.27 -2.71
CA TRP A 228 6.84 -1.25 -3.17
C TRP A 228 7.93 -0.99 -2.13
N LEU A 229 7.57 -0.86 -0.86
CA LEU A 229 8.54 -0.63 0.21
C LEU A 229 9.51 -1.81 0.33
N TRP A 230 9.01 -3.04 0.26
CA TRP A 230 9.88 -4.20 0.26
C TRP A 230 10.88 -4.15 -0.90
N ASP A 231 10.39 -3.98 -2.13
CA ASP A 231 11.24 -3.96 -3.34
C ASP A 231 12.27 -2.84 -3.28
N TYR A 232 11.88 -1.68 -2.72
CA TYR A 232 12.78 -0.57 -2.45
C TYR A 232 13.88 -0.96 -1.45
N LEU A 233 13.53 -1.60 -0.33
CA LEU A 233 14.46 -1.95 0.74
C LEU A 233 15.45 -3.04 0.34
N VAL A 234 15.02 -4.05 -0.42
CA VAL A 234 15.89 -5.17 -0.83
C VAL A 234 16.69 -4.93 -2.08
N ARG A 235 16.42 -3.83 -2.79
CA ARG A 235 17.23 -3.45 -3.94
C ARG A 235 18.68 -3.26 -3.50
N PRO A 236 19.65 -3.96 -4.11
CA PRO A 236 21.04 -3.93 -3.70
C PRO A 236 21.60 -2.50 -3.66
N VAL A 237 22.35 -2.19 -2.61
CA VAL A 237 23.13 -0.95 -2.48
C VAL A 237 24.61 -1.32 -2.61
N ALA A 238 25.36 -0.57 -3.40
CA ALA A 238 26.80 -0.80 -3.55
C ALA A 238 27.49 -0.75 -2.18
N PRO A 239 28.42 -1.67 -1.87
CA PRO A 239 29.12 -1.66 -0.60
C PRO A 239 29.98 -0.40 -0.46
N ALA A 240 30.11 0.09 0.77
CA ALA A 240 30.90 1.27 1.04
C ALA A 240 32.37 1.06 0.65
N THR A 241 32.93 2.05 -0.05
CA THR A 241 34.35 2.06 -0.42
C THR A 241 35.19 2.51 0.77
N VAL A 242 36.23 1.75 1.12
CA VAL A 242 37.17 2.17 2.17
C VAL A 242 38.09 3.25 1.61
N VAL A 243 38.18 4.38 2.31
CA VAL A 243 39.02 5.52 1.93
C VAL A 243 39.87 5.99 3.13
N PRO A 244 41.08 6.52 2.90
CA PRO A 244 41.86 7.16 3.96
C PRO A 244 41.15 8.38 4.55
N ALA A 245 41.32 8.61 5.86
CA ALA A 245 40.74 9.80 6.52
C ALA A 245 41.19 11.12 5.88
N HIS A 246 42.45 11.18 5.42
CA HIS A 246 43.02 12.37 4.80
C HIS A 246 42.32 12.75 3.49
N ASP A 247 41.76 11.79 2.75
CA ASP A 247 41.03 12.06 1.51
C ASP A 247 39.76 12.87 1.79
N LEU A 248 38.99 12.48 2.81
CA LEU A 248 37.77 13.19 3.19
C LEU A 248 38.09 14.57 3.79
N GLN A 249 39.18 14.67 4.57
CA GLN A 249 39.66 15.95 5.09
C GLN A 249 40.04 16.92 3.97
N GLN A 250 40.78 16.45 2.96
CA GLN A 250 41.16 17.27 1.79
C GLN A 250 39.94 17.73 0.99
N ARG A 251 38.98 16.83 0.74
CA ARG A 251 37.71 17.16 0.07
C ARG A 251 36.91 18.20 0.83
N ALA A 252 36.76 18.01 2.14
CA ALA A 252 36.07 18.95 3.01
C ALA A 252 36.76 20.33 3.01
N ALA A 253 38.08 20.37 3.16
CA ALA A 253 38.87 21.60 3.11
C ALA A 253 38.74 22.33 1.77
N GLY A 254 38.82 21.59 0.65
CA GLY A 254 38.67 22.15 -0.69
C GLY A 254 37.31 22.79 -0.95
N TYR A 255 36.26 22.37 -0.25
CA TYR A 255 34.91 22.91 -0.41
C TYR A 255 34.52 23.97 0.64
N GLN A 256 35.39 24.29 1.61
CA GLN A 256 35.11 25.26 2.68
C GLN A 256 34.70 26.63 2.15
N HIS A 257 35.38 27.14 1.11
CA HIS A 257 35.04 28.44 0.53
C HIS A 257 33.65 28.45 -0.12
N ALA A 258 33.28 27.36 -0.79
CA ALA A 258 31.95 27.21 -1.38
C ALA A 258 30.85 27.18 -0.30
N TYR A 259 31.09 26.43 0.80
CA TYR A 259 30.18 26.44 1.95
C TYR A 259 30.07 27.82 2.61
N ALA A 260 31.18 28.53 2.79
CA ALA A 260 31.16 29.89 3.35
C ALA A 260 30.32 30.85 2.49
N GLY A 261 30.42 30.75 1.17
CA GLY A 261 29.60 31.52 0.23
C GLY A 261 28.10 31.23 0.38
N VAL A 262 27.70 29.95 0.38
CA VAL A 262 26.30 29.55 0.59
C VAL A 262 25.79 30.00 1.96
N TYR A 263 26.60 29.85 3.01
CA TYR A 263 26.24 30.26 4.35
C TYR A 263 26.01 31.78 4.46
N ALA A 264 26.90 32.59 3.88
CA ALA A 264 26.75 34.05 3.86
C ALA A 264 25.48 34.48 3.10
N GLN A 265 25.18 33.83 1.98
CA GLN A 265 23.94 34.07 1.23
C GLN A 265 22.71 33.75 2.08
N LEU A 266 22.69 32.61 2.78
CA LEU A 266 21.59 32.22 3.66
C LEU A 266 21.41 33.20 4.83
N GLN A 267 22.50 33.69 5.42
CA GLN A 267 22.42 34.72 6.48
C GLN A 267 21.83 36.04 5.98
N GLN A 268 22.12 36.43 4.74
CA GLN A 268 21.53 37.63 4.13
C GLN A 268 20.03 37.46 3.85
N MET A 269 19.59 36.25 3.51
CA MET A 269 18.17 35.91 3.34
C MET A 269 17.41 35.85 4.68
N GLY A 270 18.11 35.54 5.77
CA GLY A 270 17.56 35.49 7.13
C GLY A 270 16.86 34.17 7.47
N GLN A 271 15.82 33.79 6.71
CA GLN A 271 15.12 32.51 6.87
C GLN A 271 14.83 31.85 5.52
N GLY A 272 14.79 30.51 5.53
CA GLY A 272 14.45 29.69 4.37
C GLY A 272 15.64 28.89 3.84
N ALA A 273 15.43 28.30 2.67
CA ALA A 273 16.43 27.49 1.96
C ALA A 273 16.78 28.15 0.62
N THR A 274 17.94 27.78 0.08
CA THR A 274 18.36 28.16 -1.27
C THR A 274 18.78 26.93 -2.06
N VAL A 275 18.41 26.87 -3.34
CA VAL A 275 18.83 25.77 -4.22
C VAL A 275 20.27 25.97 -4.64
N THR A 276 21.10 24.94 -4.49
CA THR A 276 22.49 24.93 -4.94
C THR A 276 22.86 23.56 -5.51
N THR A 277 24.05 23.46 -6.10
CA THR A 277 24.57 22.22 -6.67
C THR A 277 25.88 21.86 -6.00
N LEU A 278 25.93 20.66 -5.41
CA LEU A 278 27.15 20.07 -4.89
C LEU A 278 27.88 19.38 -6.05
N GLN A 279 29.06 19.89 -6.39
CA GLN A 279 29.87 19.34 -7.49
C GLN A 279 30.40 17.94 -7.14
N PRO A 280 30.88 17.16 -8.12
CA PRO A 280 31.54 15.89 -7.85
C PRO A 280 32.72 16.05 -6.88
N GLY A 281 32.85 15.10 -5.96
CA GLY A 281 33.94 15.01 -5.00
C GLY A 281 33.68 15.66 -3.64
N VAL A 282 32.50 16.23 -3.41
CA VAL A 282 32.08 16.81 -2.14
C VAL A 282 31.86 15.69 -1.11
N ALA A 283 32.51 15.81 0.05
CA ALA A 283 32.36 14.88 1.16
C ALA A 283 31.16 15.28 2.04
N LEU A 284 30.24 14.33 2.24
CA LEU A 284 29.01 14.50 3.00
C LEU A 284 28.85 13.40 4.04
N ASP A 285 27.98 13.60 5.02
CA ASP A 285 27.56 12.54 5.95
C ASP A 285 26.10 12.69 6.40
N ARG A 286 25.60 11.64 7.06
CA ARG A 286 24.27 11.60 7.66
C ARG A 286 24.26 10.70 8.89
N LEU A 287 23.58 11.14 9.94
CA LEU A 287 23.23 10.31 11.11
C LEU A 287 21.76 9.87 11.00
N GLY A 288 21.51 8.57 11.13
CA GLY A 288 20.16 7.99 11.07
C GLY A 288 20.12 6.75 10.18
N ALA A 289 19.02 6.56 9.45
CA ALA A 289 18.90 5.57 8.38
C ALA A 289 19.41 6.15 7.04
N ILE A 290 19.83 5.28 6.13
CA ILE A 290 20.27 5.63 4.77
C ILE A 290 19.12 6.16 3.88
N ASP A 291 17.88 6.04 4.32
CA ASP A 291 16.70 6.32 3.51
C ASP A 291 16.19 7.76 3.57
N GLY A 292 16.76 8.57 4.48
CA GLY A 292 16.42 9.97 4.62
C GLY A 292 16.83 10.84 3.42
N VAL A 293 16.45 12.11 3.49
CA VAL A 293 16.63 13.11 2.42
C VAL A 293 17.62 14.22 2.78
N TYR A 294 18.07 14.29 4.03
CA TYR A 294 19.03 15.31 4.47
C TYR A 294 20.46 14.78 4.61
N LEU A 295 21.42 15.58 4.17
CA LEU A 295 22.86 15.38 4.26
C LEU A 295 23.52 16.60 4.92
N PHE A 296 24.69 16.39 5.52
CA PHE A 296 25.53 17.44 6.08
C PHE A 296 26.91 17.45 5.42
N PRO A 297 27.62 18.59 5.44
CA PRO A 297 29.06 18.58 5.24
C PRO A 297 29.72 17.51 6.13
N TRP A 298 30.65 16.74 5.57
CA TRP A 298 31.35 15.70 6.30
C TRP A 298 32.03 16.25 7.56
N GLY A 299 31.89 15.53 8.68
CA GLY A 299 32.51 15.88 9.96
C GLY A 299 31.75 16.95 10.74
N THR A 300 30.50 17.27 10.35
CA THR A 300 29.68 18.22 11.10
C THR A 300 29.44 17.72 12.54
N PRO A 301 29.76 18.49 13.59
CA PRO A 301 29.53 18.08 14.98
C PRO A 301 28.05 17.83 15.29
N TYR A 302 27.76 16.90 16.19
CA TYR A 302 26.40 16.49 16.53
C TYR A 302 25.56 17.64 17.10
N GLU A 303 26.17 18.51 17.90
CA GLU A 303 25.57 19.71 18.49
C GLU A 303 25.08 20.70 17.42
N ASN A 304 25.76 20.75 16.29
CA ASN A 304 25.45 21.69 15.21
C ASN A 304 24.36 21.16 14.27
N ARG A 305 23.94 19.90 14.42
CA ARG A 305 22.90 19.24 13.61
C ARG A 305 21.49 19.40 14.17
N SER A 306 21.34 19.90 15.41
CA SER A 306 20.06 19.99 16.15
C SER A 306 19.24 18.70 16.09
N LEU A 307 19.91 17.55 16.25
CA LEU A 307 19.31 16.23 16.22
C LEU A 307 18.85 15.77 17.62
N PRO A 308 17.79 14.95 17.73
CA PRO A 308 17.38 14.39 19.02
C PRO A 308 18.43 13.39 19.55
N PRO A 309 18.45 13.08 20.86
CA PRO A 309 19.31 12.04 21.44
C PRO A 309 19.21 10.69 20.72
N SER A 310 18.02 10.34 20.22
CA SER A 310 17.78 9.11 19.47
C SER A 310 18.63 8.97 18.20
N ALA A 311 19.12 10.08 17.63
CA ALA A 311 19.93 10.06 16.41
C ALA A 311 21.35 9.51 16.59
N VAL A 312 21.78 9.26 17.83
CA VAL A 312 23.10 8.70 18.17
C VAL A 312 23.00 7.45 19.05
N THR A 313 21.81 6.87 19.17
CA THR A 313 21.53 5.66 19.97
C THR A 313 20.77 4.64 19.14
N GLY A 314 20.71 3.39 19.60
CA GLY A 314 19.95 2.33 18.94
C GLY A 314 20.53 2.00 17.56
N ASP A 315 19.66 1.93 16.55
CA ASP A 315 20.02 1.52 15.18
C ASP A 315 20.49 2.67 14.28
N ALA A 316 20.60 3.89 14.83
CA ALA A 316 21.12 5.04 14.09
C ALA A 316 22.60 4.81 13.71
N ARG A 317 22.94 5.07 12.44
CA ARG A 317 24.30 4.92 11.93
C ARG A 317 24.80 6.22 11.32
N LEU A 318 26.11 6.49 11.45
CA LEU A 318 26.80 7.49 10.66
C LEU A 318 27.14 6.90 9.29
N TYR A 319 26.51 7.42 8.25
CA TYR A 319 26.85 7.16 6.85
C TYR A 319 27.70 8.30 6.31
N GLN A 320 28.68 7.97 5.48
CA GLN A 320 29.58 8.94 4.85
C GLN A 320 29.51 8.74 3.34
N PHE A 321 29.54 9.85 2.60
CA PHE A 321 29.34 9.84 1.16
C PHE A 321 30.31 10.78 0.45
N VAL A 322 30.56 10.48 -0.82
CA VAL A 322 31.16 11.42 -1.77
C VAL A 322 30.23 11.56 -2.97
N THR A 323 29.97 12.78 -3.43
CA THR A 323 29.23 13.02 -4.68
C THR A 323 30.05 12.51 -5.87
N ALA A 324 29.47 11.65 -6.71
CA ALA A 324 30.11 11.18 -7.94
C ALA A 324 29.70 12.00 -9.17
N VAL A 325 28.49 12.57 -9.13
CA VAL A 325 27.95 13.48 -10.15
C VAL A 325 27.40 14.74 -9.44
N PRO A 326 27.11 15.83 -10.18
CA PRO A 326 26.48 17.00 -9.59
C PRO A 326 25.16 16.65 -8.88
N LEU A 327 25.02 17.05 -7.62
CA LEU A 327 23.82 16.80 -6.80
C LEU A 327 23.12 18.13 -6.50
N HIS A 328 21.87 18.25 -6.95
CA HIS A 328 21.02 19.40 -6.64
C HIS A 328 20.41 19.27 -5.24
N VAL A 329 20.58 20.30 -4.42
CA VAL A 329 20.13 20.32 -3.03
C VAL A 329 19.51 21.66 -2.67
N GLU A 330 18.64 21.63 -1.67
CA GLU A 330 18.20 22.81 -0.94
C GLU A 330 19.08 22.95 0.30
N ALA A 331 19.86 24.03 0.35
CA ALA A 331 20.72 24.35 1.47
C ALA A 331 19.99 25.26 2.48
N GLU A 332 20.16 24.97 3.76
CA GLU A 332 19.63 25.79 4.85
C GLU A 332 20.60 25.82 6.04
N ILE A 333 20.41 26.80 6.94
CA ILE A 333 21.10 26.85 8.23
C ILE A 333 20.21 26.18 9.26
N VAL A 334 20.74 25.16 9.93
CA VAL A 334 20.00 24.40 10.94
C VAL A 334 19.62 25.30 12.12
N PRO A 335 18.32 25.43 12.47
CA PRO A 335 17.91 26.21 13.63
C PRO A 335 18.29 25.52 14.96
N PRO A 336 18.43 26.26 16.07
CA PRO A 336 18.57 25.67 17.39
C PRO A 336 17.35 24.83 17.75
N TRP A 337 17.54 23.58 18.14
CA TRP A 337 16.45 22.67 18.54
C TRP A 337 16.95 21.57 19.48
N PHE A 338 16.05 20.89 20.19
CA PHE A 338 16.38 19.84 21.18
C PHE A 338 17.45 20.25 22.22
N GLY A 339 17.49 21.53 22.61
CA GLY A 339 18.50 22.05 23.54
C GLY A 339 19.90 22.17 22.94
N ARG A 340 20.02 22.10 21.61
CA ARG A 340 21.29 22.20 20.86
C ARG A 340 21.37 23.52 20.08
N PRO A 341 22.59 24.05 19.84
CA PRO A 341 22.78 25.33 19.18
C PRO A 341 22.45 25.31 17.67
N GLY A 342 22.58 24.17 16.98
CA GLY A 342 22.41 24.13 15.53
C GLY A 342 23.51 24.91 14.79
N GLY A 343 23.16 25.56 13.69
CA GLY A 343 24.03 26.47 12.96
C GLY A 343 24.90 25.83 11.86
N ALA A 344 24.84 24.51 11.67
CA ALA A 344 25.47 23.89 10.49
C ALA A 344 24.69 24.20 9.20
N LEU A 345 25.37 24.11 8.06
CA LEU A 345 24.68 23.88 6.78
C LEU A 345 24.09 22.47 6.77
N ARG A 346 22.87 22.37 6.27
CA ARG A 346 22.21 21.10 5.94
C ARG A 346 21.69 21.17 4.52
N PHE A 347 21.73 20.03 3.84
CA PHE A 347 21.32 19.88 2.44
C PHE A 347 20.19 18.87 2.33
N ARG A 348 19.00 19.32 1.94
CA ARG A 348 17.91 18.42 1.51
C ARG A 348 18.09 18.08 0.04
N ILE A 349 17.93 16.82 -0.36
CA ILE A 349 17.91 16.43 -1.78
C ILE A 349 16.79 17.20 -2.50
N ALA A 350 17.10 17.97 -3.54
CA ALA A 350 16.07 18.82 -4.19
C ALA A 350 15.04 18.01 -4.99
N GLN A 351 15.41 16.81 -5.43
CA GLN A 351 14.50 15.94 -6.16
C GLN A 351 13.48 15.28 -5.22
N ASN A 352 12.20 15.52 -5.48
CA ASN A 352 11.11 14.84 -4.75
C ASN A 352 11.10 13.34 -5.03
N GLY A 353 10.60 12.56 -4.07
CA GLY A 353 10.50 11.11 -4.21
C GLY A 353 11.83 10.37 -4.25
N THR A 354 12.92 11.02 -3.81
CA THR A 354 14.29 10.49 -3.90
C THR A 354 15.01 10.60 -2.56
N GLY A 355 15.39 9.46 -1.99
CA GLY A 355 16.21 9.37 -0.78
C GLY A 355 17.68 9.08 -1.05
N VAL A 356 18.51 9.17 -0.01
CA VAL A 356 19.96 8.91 -0.09
C VAL A 356 20.26 7.48 -0.61
N ARG A 357 19.50 6.46 -0.20
CA ARG A 357 19.64 5.09 -0.75
C ARG A 357 19.57 5.06 -2.27
N GLN A 358 18.59 5.74 -2.88
CA GLN A 358 18.42 5.76 -4.34
C GLN A 358 19.59 6.47 -5.02
N LEU A 359 20.11 7.53 -4.40
CA LEU A 359 21.31 8.21 -4.89
C LEU A 359 22.56 7.34 -4.84
N VAL A 360 22.66 6.43 -3.87
CA VAL A 360 23.74 5.42 -3.87
C VAL A 360 23.50 4.36 -4.94
N GLN A 361 22.27 3.87 -5.07
CA GLN A 361 21.90 2.85 -6.06
C GLN A 361 22.12 3.31 -7.51
N ASN A 362 21.87 4.59 -7.81
CA ASN A 362 22.03 5.15 -9.15
C ASN A 362 23.44 5.75 -9.40
N GLY A 363 24.34 5.66 -8.42
CA GLY A 363 25.72 6.15 -8.53
C GLY A 363 25.87 7.67 -8.43
N THR A 364 24.87 8.41 -7.94
CA THR A 364 24.99 9.85 -7.67
C THR A 364 25.84 10.11 -6.42
N LEU A 365 25.67 9.27 -5.40
CA LEU A 365 26.49 9.22 -4.20
C LEU A 365 27.26 7.90 -4.15
N LEU A 366 28.50 7.96 -3.66
CA LEU A 366 29.27 6.77 -3.29
C LEU A 366 29.31 6.70 -1.77
N GLU A 367 28.79 5.63 -1.16
CA GLU A 367 29.02 5.37 0.25
C GLU A 367 30.51 5.08 0.48
N VAL A 368 31.09 5.74 1.47
CA VAL A 368 32.49 5.56 1.86
C VAL A 368 32.60 5.23 3.34
N ARG A 369 33.71 4.60 3.74
CA ARG A 369 34.08 4.38 5.14
C ARG A 369 35.54 4.78 5.34
N VAL A 370 35.80 5.55 6.39
CA VAL A 370 37.17 5.90 6.77
C VAL A 370 37.91 4.66 7.27
N GLN A 371 39.10 4.40 6.73
CA GLN A 371 40.03 3.40 7.27
C GLN A 371 40.51 3.87 8.65
N GLY A 372 40.29 3.04 9.67
CA GLY A 372 40.70 3.28 11.05
C GLY A 372 42.20 3.21 11.28
#